data_AF-A0A523K051-F1
#
_entry.id   AF-A0A523K051-F1
#
_cell.length_a   1.000
_cell.length_b   1.000
_cell.length_c   1.000
_cell.angle_alpha   90.00
_cell.angle_beta   90.00
_cell.angle_gamma   90.00
#
_symmetry.space_group_name_H-M   'P 1'
#
loop_
_entity.id
_entity.type
_entity.pdbx_description
1 polymer ?
#
loop_
_entity_poly.entity_id
_entity_poly.type
_entity_poly.pdbx_seq_one_letter_code
_entity_poly.pdbx_strand_id
1 'polypeptide(L)'
;MHESVIPVYAEFGGALHTAQRLEFGLTLLLAFAVKYDEAKIGKSAVERLSTNDAERTLGELWHAVKKSEYVTNAEQKKIRKAIKERNILVHSYLIDKGELLLTREGRAEMLADIRRVQDLLRKADEIVESLVDRYLVENDADLEEITKQLDSLWIEDGGIAGESG
;
A
#
# COMPACT_ATOMS: atom_id res chain seq x y z
N MET A 1 10.74 -19.12 30.65
CA MET A 1 10.50 -17.83 29.96
C MET A 1 10.60 -18.04 28.45
N HIS A 2 9.74 -18.88 27.86
CA HIS A 2 9.61 -19.10 26.41
C HIS A 2 8.16 -19.54 26.13
N GLU A 3 7.20 -18.80 26.66
CA GLU A 3 5.86 -18.91 26.13
C GLU A 3 5.92 -18.21 24.76
N SER A 4 5.81 -19.02 23.71
CA SER A 4 6.38 -18.75 22.39
C SER A 4 5.90 -17.43 21.77
N VAL A 5 6.83 -16.56 21.39
CA VAL A 5 6.58 -15.34 20.59
C VAL A 5 6.34 -15.66 19.11
N ILE A 6 6.57 -16.91 18.68
CA ILE A 6 6.42 -17.36 17.29
C ILE A 6 5.06 -17.02 16.70
N PRO A 7 3.91 -17.22 17.38
CA PRO A 7 2.60 -16.88 16.82
C PRO A 7 2.47 -15.39 16.50
N VAL A 8 3.03 -14.51 17.34
CA VAL A 8 2.99 -13.06 17.11
C VAL A 8 3.77 -12.71 15.86
N TYR A 9 4.99 -13.25 15.70
CA TYR A 9 5.80 -12.99 14.50
C TYR A 9 5.22 -13.61 13.23
N ALA A 10 4.58 -14.78 13.33
CA ALA A 10 3.91 -15.41 12.19
C ALA A 10 2.74 -14.55 11.68
N GLU A 11 1.88 -14.07 12.59
CA GLU A 11 0.77 -13.17 12.26
C GLU A 11 1.29 -11.82 11.74
N PHE A 12 2.34 -11.27 12.36
CA PHE A 12 2.96 -10.03 11.93
C PHE A 12 3.52 -10.15 10.50
N GLY A 13 4.21 -11.24 10.18
CA GLY A 13 4.69 -11.53 8.83
C GLY A 13 3.54 -11.67 7.82
N GLY A 14 2.44 -12.31 8.21
CA GLY A 14 1.23 -12.39 7.40
C GLY A 14 0.63 -11.01 7.11
N ALA A 15 0.57 -10.14 8.11
CA ALA A 15 0.09 -8.76 7.95
C ALA A 15 1.02 -7.92 7.05
N LEU A 16 2.34 -8.06 7.20
CA LEU A 16 3.33 -7.41 6.33
C LEU A 16 3.21 -7.86 4.87
N HIS A 17 3.02 -9.15 4.63
CA HIS A 17 2.79 -9.66 3.28
C HIS A 17 1.52 -9.07 2.65
N THR A 18 0.43 -8.97 3.42
CA THR A 18 -0.80 -8.31 2.94
C THR A 18 -0.60 -6.82 2.69
N ALA A 19 0.21 -6.12 3.50
CA ALA A 19 0.58 -4.73 3.26
C ALA A 19 1.34 -4.57 1.93
N GLN A 20 2.36 -5.40 1.68
CA GLN A 20 3.15 -5.36 0.46
C GLN A 20 2.31 -5.63 -0.79
N ARG A 21 1.34 -6.54 -0.72
CA ARG A 21 0.38 -6.78 -1.81
C ARG A 21 -0.43 -5.53 -2.14
N LEU A 22 -1.00 -4.88 -1.12
CA LEU A 22 -1.77 -3.64 -1.29
C LEU A 22 -0.91 -2.55 -1.95
N GLU A 23 0.34 -2.38 -1.53
CA GLU A 23 1.28 -1.41 -2.12
C GLU A 23 1.59 -1.68 -3.58
N PHE A 24 1.81 -2.95 -3.91
CA PHE A 24 2.06 -3.37 -5.28
C PHE A 24 0.84 -3.11 -6.15
N GLY A 25 -0.36 -3.46 -5.67
CA GLY A 25 -1.62 -3.15 -6.36
C GLY A 25 -1.81 -1.65 -6.62
N LEU A 26 -1.52 -0.80 -5.64
CA LEU A 26 -1.58 0.66 -5.82
C LEU A 26 -0.54 1.18 -6.82
N THR A 27 0.66 0.58 -6.83
CA THR A 27 1.70 0.88 -7.84
C THR A 27 1.21 0.51 -9.24
N LEU A 28 0.54 -0.63 -9.41
CA LEU A 28 -0.07 -1.01 -10.69
C LEU A 28 -1.15 -0.03 -11.12
N LEU A 29 -2.01 0.44 -10.20
CA LEU A 29 -3.02 1.46 -10.54
C LEU A 29 -2.39 2.78 -11.01
N LEU A 30 -1.28 3.22 -10.40
CA LEU A 30 -0.52 4.37 -10.90
C LEU A 30 0.03 4.11 -12.30
N ALA A 31 0.56 2.91 -12.55
CA ALA A 31 1.10 2.52 -13.85
C ALA A 31 0.02 2.55 -14.94
N PHE A 32 -1.17 2.04 -14.64
CA PHE A 32 -2.31 2.09 -15.56
C PHE A 32 -2.78 3.53 -15.79
N ALA A 33 -2.81 4.37 -14.76
CA ALA A 33 -3.15 5.78 -14.94
C ALA A 33 -2.17 6.47 -15.91
N VAL A 34 -0.87 6.16 -15.82
CA VAL A 34 0.11 6.67 -16.78
C VAL A 34 -0.13 6.10 -18.18
N LYS A 35 -0.22 4.77 -18.31
CA LYS A 35 -0.25 4.07 -19.61
C LYS A 35 -1.56 4.30 -20.37
N TYR A 36 -2.69 4.34 -19.68
CA TYR A 36 -4.03 4.34 -20.30
C TYR A 36 -4.81 5.63 -20.08
N ASP A 37 -4.55 6.36 -18.99
CA ASP A 37 -5.27 7.60 -18.68
C ASP A 37 -4.47 8.88 -18.99
N GLU A 38 -3.25 8.73 -19.53
CA GLU A 38 -2.29 9.81 -19.83
C GLU A 38 -1.88 10.63 -18.59
N ALA A 39 -1.94 10.01 -17.40
CA ALA A 39 -1.52 10.66 -16.17
C ALA A 39 -0.01 10.91 -16.17
N LYS A 40 0.39 12.04 -15.57
CA LYS A 40 1.80 12.40 -15.37
C LYS A 40 2.16 12.13 -13.92
N ILE A 41 2.64 10.93 -13.65
CA ILE A 41 3.09 10.49 -12.33
C ILE A 41 4.61 10.52 -12.29
N GLY A 42 5.15 11.29 -11.34
CA GLY A 42 6.58 11.35 -11.07
C GLY A 42 7.06 10.17 -10.23
N LYS A 43 8.33 9.80 -10.36
CA LYS A 43 8.95 8.68 -9.63
C LYS A 43 8.79 8.80 -8.11
N SER A 44 8.90 10.01 -7.56
CA SER A 44 8.69 10.27 -6.13
C SER A 44 7.30 9.90 -5.63
N ALA A 45 6.26 9.91 -6.49
CA ALA A 45 4.92 9.51 -6.08
C ALA A 45 4.87 8.02 -5.73
N VAL A 46 5.55 7.19 -6.52
CA VAL A 46 5.67 5.75 -6.27
C VAL A 46 6.52 5.49 -5.04
N GLU A 47 7.65 6.18 -4.89
CA GLU A 47 8.51 6.07 -3.70
C GLU A 47 7.76 6.45 -2.42
N ARG A 48 6.92 7.50 -2.46
CA ARG A 48 6.07 7.92 -1.34
C ARG A 48 5.06 6.87 -0.90
N LEU A 49 4.65 5.92 -1.76
CA LEU A 49 3.77 4.84 -1.31
C LEU A 49 4.39 4.03 -0.18
N SER A 50 5.72 3.93 -0.16
CA SER A 50 6.54 3.22 0.84
C SER A 50 6.88 4.03 2.09
N THR A 51 6.46 5.30 2.16
CA THR A 51 6.78 6.20 3.26
C THR A 51 5.53 6.63 4.02
N ASN A 52 5.75 7.45 5.05
CA ASN A 52 4.65 8.08 5.79
C ASN A 52 3.81 9.05 4.93
N ASP A 53 4.27 9.39 3.72
CA ASP A 53 3.56 10.28 2.79
C ASP A 53 2.63 9.55 1.81
N ALA A 54 2.43 8.24 1.98
CA ALA A 54 1.60 7.42 1.09
C ALA A 54 0.16 7.93 0.89
N GLU A 55 -0.41 8.62 1.88
CA GLU A 55 -1.73 9.27 1.76
C GLU A 55 -1.78 10.34 0.68
N ARG A 56 -0.67 11.08 0.49
CA ARG A 56 -0.58 12.08 -0.57
C ARG A 56 -0.65 11.42 -1.94
N THR A 57 0.07 10.31 -2.11
CA THR A 57 0.04 9.55 -3.36
C THR A 57 -1.36 8.96 -3.63
N LEU A 58 -2.10 8.53 -2.60
CA LEU A 58 -3.50 8.13 -2.80
C LEU A 58 -4.37 9.28 -3.34
N GLY A 59 -4.16 10.51 -2.85
CA GLY A 59 -4.84 11.69 -3.38
C GLY A 59 -4.55 11.89 -4.87
N GLU A 60 -3.27 11.84 -5.23
CA GLU A 60 -2.81 11.95 -6.62
C GLU A 60 -3.39 10.84 -7.49
N LEU A 61 -3.41 9.59 -7.00
CA LEU A 61 -3.99 8.44 -7.69
C LEU A 61 -5.48 8.66 -8.01
N TRP A 62 -6.28 9.08 -7.03
CA TRP A 62 -7.73 9.29 -7.25
C TRP A 62 -8.03 10.46 -8.19
N HIS A 63 -7.11 11.41 -8.33
CA HIS A 63 -7.20 12.47 -9.33
C HIS A 63 -6.71 12.02 -10.72
N ALA A 64 -5.72 11.13 -10.77
CA ALA A 64 -5.08 10.66 -12.00
C ALA A 64 -5.89 9.58 -12.73
N VAL A 65 -6.51 8.67 -11.97
CA VAL A 65 -7.33 7.59 -12.51
C VAL A 65 -8.64 8.18 -13.03
N LYS A 66 -8.82 8.23 -14.36
CA LYS A 66 -10.08 8.68 -15.00
C LYS A 66 -11.27 7.81 -14.58
N LYS A 67 -10.96 6.59 -14.13
CA LYS A 67 -11.89 5.59 -13.62
C LYS A 67 -12.20 5.72 -12.11
N SER A 68 -11.88 6.87 -11.49
CA SER A 68 -12.13 7.11 -10.06
C SER A 68 -13.61 7.00 -9.66
N GLU A 69 -14.53 7.15 -10.62
CA GLU A 69 -15.96 6.88 -10.44
C GLU A 69 -16.29 5.42 -10.07
N TYR A 70 -15.39 4.46 -10.35
CA TYR A 70 -15.58 3.05 -10.00
C TYR A 70 -15.20 2.72 -8.56
N VAL A 71 -14.65 3.68 -7.82
CA VAL A 71 -14.33 3.52 -6.40
C VAL A 71 -15.19 4.47 -5.60
N THR A 72 -16.10 3.91 -4.81
CA THR A 72 -16.96 4.71 -3.94
C THR A 72 -16.13 5.48 -2.91
N ASN A 73 -16.65 6.62 -2.44
CA ASN A 73 -16.01 7.36 -1.34
C ASN A 73 -15.76 6.50 -0.09
N ALA A 74 -16.63 5.51 0.16
CA ALA A 74 -16.46 4.56 1.25
C ALA A 74 -15.26 3.63 1.04
N GLU A 75 -15.04 3.15 -0.18
CA GLU A 75 -13.89 2.32 -0.56
C GLU A 75 -12.59 3.12 -0.52
N GLN A 76 -12.57 4.34 -1.07
CA GLN A 76 -11.40 5.22 -0.95
C GLN A 76 -11.04 5.47 0.52
N LYS A 77 -12.04 5.66 1.39
CA LYS A 77 -11.81 5.81 2.84
C LYS A 77 -11.25 4.54 3.48
N LYS A 78 -11.68 3.35 3.05
CA LYS A 78 -11.10 2.07 3.50
C LYS A 78 -9.63 1.95 3.10
N ILE A 79 -9.28 2.25 1.84
CA ILE A 79 -7.90 2.22 1.34
C ILE A 79 -7.02 3.22 2.09
N ARG A 80 -7.48 4.47 2.28
CA ARG A 80 -6.74 5.47 3.09
C ARG A 80 -6.50 4.99 4.52
N LYS A 81 -7.50 4.36 5.16
CA LYS A 81 -7.34 3.81 6.51
C LYS A 81 -6.34 2.65 6.53
N ALA A 82 -6.39 1.76 5.53
CA ALA A 82 -5.46 0.64 5.41
C ALA A 82 -4.01 1.11 5.24
N ILE A 83 -3.77 2.14 4.43
CA ILE A 83 -2.43 2.73 4.25
C ILE A 83 -1.87 3.34 5.54
N LYS A 84 -2.71 4.03 6.33
CA LYS A 84 -2.31 4.52 7.67
C LYS A 84 -1.83 3.39 8.57
N GLU A 85 -2.58 2.30 8.61
CA GLU A 85 -2.28 1.17 9.49
C GLU A 85 -1.10 0.36 8.98
N ARG A 86 -0.91 0.26 7.66
CA ARG A 86 0.33 -0.23 7.04
C ARG A 86 1.54 0.60 7.50
N ASN A 87 1.43 1.93 7.51
CA ASN A 87 2.57 2.79 7.88
C ASN A 87 3.00 2.53 9.32
N ILE A 88 2.04 2.40 10.23
CA ILE A 88 2.30 2.00 11.62
C ILE A 88 2.92 0.60 11.66
N LEU A 89 2.30 -0.37 10.98
CA LEU A 89 2.74 -1.78 10.95
C LEU A 89 4.20 -1.92 10.50
N VAL A 90 4.60 -1.20 9.46
CA VAL A 90 5.93 -1.29 8.84
C VAL A 90 6.98 -0.48 9.60
N HIS A 91 6.65 0.72 10.06
CA HIS A 91 7.66 1.67 10.55
C HIS A 91 7.82 1.69 12.07
N SER A 92 6.76 1.43 12.86
CA SER A 92 6.82 1.64 14.31
C SER A 92 6.21 0.54 15.18
N TYR A 93 5.38 -0.36 14.63
CA TYR A 93 4.56 -1.29 15.42
C TYR A 93 5.34 -2.10 16.46
N LEU A 94 6.43 -2.76 16.05
CA LEU A 94 7.22 -3.59 16.96
C LEU A 94 8.02 -2.77 17.98
N ILE A 95 8.36 -1.51 17.65
CA ILE A 95 9.01 -0.58 18.57
C ILE A 95 7.99 -0.14 19.63
N ASP A 96 6.78 0.25 19.19
CA ASP A 96 5.73 0.78 20.05
C ASP A 96 5.09 -0.30 20.95
N LYS A 97 5.03 -1.54 20.48
CA LYS A 97 4.35 -2.65 21.16
C LYS A 97 5.31 -3.73 21.69
N GLY A 98 6.62 -3.55 21.55
CA GLY A 98 7.61 -4.57 21.86
C GLY A 98 7.57 -5.08 23.30
N GLU A 99 7.22 -4.22 24.26
CA GLU A 99 7.09 -4.60 25.67
C GLU A 99 5.95 -5.60 25.94
N LEU A 100 4.91 -5.61 25.11
CA LEU A 100 3.79 -6.55 25.23
C LEU A 100 4.21 -7.99 24.97
N LEU A 101 5.34 -8.23 24.28
CA LEU A 101 5.87 -9.58 24.05
C LEU A 101 6.26 -10.30 25.36
N LEU A 102 6.55 -9.53 26.42
CA LEU A 102 7.08 -10.04 27.68
C LEU A 102 6.04 -10.78 28.52
N THR A 103 4.75 -10.55 28.26
CA THR A 103 3.64 -11.16 29.02
C THR A 103 2.72 -11.95 28.11
N ARG A 104 1.97 -12.89 28.68
CA ARG A 104 0.99 -13.69 27.92
C ARG A 104 -0.16 -12.82 27.41
N GLU A 105 -0.64 -11.95 28.28
CA GLU A 105 -1.72 -11.01 28.02
C GLU A 105 -1.32 -10.02 26.93
N GLY A 106 -0.10 -9.48 26.98
CA GLY A 106 0.41 -8.58 25.96
C GLY A 106 0.56 -9.26 24.59
N ARG A 107 1.06 -10.50 24.54
CA ARG A 107 1.10 -11.27 23.29
C ARG A 107 -0.31 -11.52 22.73
N ALA A 108 -1.30 -11.78 23.58
CA ALA A 108 -2.68 -11.94 23.14
C ALA A 108 -3.27 -10.63 22.58
N GLU A 109 -2.94 -9.48 23.18
CA GLU A 109 -3.30 -8.15 22.66
C GLU A 109 -2.69 -7.91 21.28
N MET A 110 -1.38 -8.15 21.13
CA MET A 110 -0.69 -8.00 19.85
C MET A 110 -1.31 -8.88 18.76
N LEU A 111 -1.61 -10.15 19.07
CA LEU A 111 -2.27 -11.05 18.11
C LEU A 111 -3.63 -10.52 17.65
N ALA A 112 -4.45 -10.01 18.57
CA ALA A 112 -5.75 -9.46 18.24
C ALA A 112 -5.63 -8.22 17.34
N ASP A 113 -4.69 -7.34 17.65
CA ASP A 113 -4.48 -6.10 16.90
C ASP A 113 -3.87 -6.36 15.51
N ILE A 114 -2.86 -7.24 15.40
CA ILE A 114 -2.29 -7.65 14.11
C ILE A 114 -3.35 -8.23 13.20
N ARG A 115 -4.21 -9.12 13.70
CA ARG A 115 -5.31 -9.72 12.91
C ARG A 115 -6.32 -8.68 12.45
N ARG A 116 -6.63 -7.69 13.30
CA ARG A 116 -7.49 -6.56 12.94
C ARG A 116 -6.87 -5.73 11.82
N VAL A 117 -5.57 -5.42 11.91
CA VAL A 117 -4.84 -4.69 10.86
C VAL A 117 -4.80 -5.50 9.57
N GLN A 118 -4.49 -6.79 9.63
CA GLN A 118 -4.46 -7.67 8.46
C GLN A 118 -5.82 -7.75 7.76
N ASP A 119 -6.92 -7.86 8.50
CA ASP A 119 -8.27 -7.85 7.93
C ASP A 119 -8.60 -6.53 7.23
N LEU A 120 -8.17 -5.40 7.80
CA LEU A 120 -8.30 -4.09 7.17
C LEU A 120 -7.50 -4.00 5.86
N LEU A 121 -6.24 -4.47 5.89
CA LEU A 121 -5.35 -4.48 4.72
C LEU A 121 -5.93 -5.36 3.61
N ARG A 122 -6.37 -6.58 3.94
CA ARG A 122 -6.98 -7.51 2.99
C ARG A 122 -8.21 -6.92 2.30
N LYS A 123 -9.11 -6.29 3.06
CA LYS A 123 -10.30 -5.63 2.49
C LYS A 123 -9.96 -4.48 1.56
N ALA A 124 -8.85 -3.78 1.78
CA ALA A 124 -8.36 -2.76 0.87
C ALA A 124 -7.70 -3.38 -0.36
N ASP A 125 -6.92 -4.44 -0.18
CA ASP A 125 -6.28 -5.22 -1.25
C ASP A 125 -7.33 -5.76 -2.23
N GLU A 126 -8.42 -6.37 -1.74
CA GLU A 126 -9.53 -6.86 -2.55
C GLU A 126 -10.18 -5.78 -3.44
N ILE A 127 -10.29 -4.55 -2.91
CA ILE A 127 -10.82 -3.41 -3.69
C ILE A 127 -9.83 -3.04 -4.80
N VAL A 128 -8.54 -2.96 -4.47
CA VAL A 128 -7.47 -2.60 -5.41
C VAL A 128 -7.32 -3.67 -6.49
N GLU A 129 -7.33 -4.95 -6.13
CA GLU A 129 -7.29 -6.10 -7.04
C GLU A 129 -8.44 -6.06 -8.03
N SER A 130 -9.67 -5.81 -7.56
CA SER A 130 -10.84 -5.63 -8.44
C SER A 130 -10.68 -4.47 -9.43
N LEU A 131 -9.93 -3.41 -9.09
CA LEU A 131 -9.65 -2.31 -10.03
C LEU A 131 -8.56 -2.70 -11.02
N VAL A 132 -7.52 -3.39 -10.56
CA VAL A 132 -6.46 -3.92 -11.41
C VAL A 132 -7.03 -4.85 -12.47
N ASP A 133 -7.85 -5.83 -12.07
CA ASP A 133 -8.49 -6.78 -12.97
C ASP A 133 -9.33 -6.07 -14.05
N ARG A 134 -10.04 -5.01 -13.68
CA ARG A 134 -10.82 -4.22 -14.64
C ARG A 134 -9.93 -3.50 -15.64
N TYR A 135 -8.85 -2.87 -15.19
CA TYR A 135 -7.90 -2.23 -16.10
C TYR A 135 -7.32 -3.23 -17.09
N LEU A 136 -6.97 -4.44 -16.63
CA LEU A 136 -6.46 -5.50 -17.48
C LEU A 136 -7.50 -5.92 -18.54
N VAL A 137 -8.75 -6.17 -18.13
CA VAL A 137 -9.83 -6.58 -19.03
C VAL A 137 -10.21 -5.49 -20.03
N GLU A 138 -10.38 -4.24 -19.58
CA GLU A 138 -10.83 -3.14 -20.45
C GLU A 138 -9.79 -2.74 -21.50
N ASN A 139 -8.50 -2.92 -21.20
CA ASN A 139 -7.41 -2.52 -22.08
C ASN A 139 -6.75 -3.71 -22.81
N ASP A 140 -7.31 -4.91 -22.71
CA ASP A 140 -6.74 -6.17 -23.23
C ASP A 140 -5.25 -6.30 -22.87
N ALA A 141 -4.94 -6.02 -21.60
CA ALA A 141 -3.58 -5.82 -21.14
C ALA A 141 -3.02 -7.06 -20.43
N ASP A 142 -1.74 -7.33 -20.66
CA ASP A 142 -0.98 -8.35 -19.93
C ASP A 142 -0.28 -7.74 -18.71
N LEU A 143 -0.56 -8.31 -17.54
CA LEU A 143 0.06 -7.91 -16.28
C LEU A 143 1.58 -8.12 -16.31
N GLU A 144 2.07 -9.17 -16.98
CA GLU A 144 3.51 -9.43 -17.08
C GLU A 144 4.22 -8.37 -17.92
N GLU A 145 3.58 -7.92 -19.01
CA GLU A 145 4.10 -6.82 -19.82
C GLU A 145 4.20 -5.51 -19.01
N ILE A 146 3.14 -5.18 -18.27
CA ILE A 146 3.08 -3.93 -17.51
C ILE A 146 4.09 -3.93 -16.36
N THR A 147 4.22 -5.05 -15.66
CA THR A 147 5.21 -5.20 -14.58
C THR A 147 6.64 -5.07 -15.08
N LYS A 148 6.98 -5.59 -16.27
CA LYS A 148 8.30 -5.41 -16.90
C LYS A 148 8.60 -3.96 -17.28
N GLN A 149 7.57 -3.15 -17.53
CA GLN A 149 7.70 -1.76 -17.96
C GLN A 149 7.62 -0.77 -16.79
N LEU A 150 7.30 -1.20 -15.56
CA LEU A 150 7.00 -0.32 -14.42
C LEU A 150 8.00 0.82 -14.26
N ASP A 151 9.29 0.50 -14.16
CA ASP A 151 10.34 1.51 -13.94
C ASP A 151 10.44 2.55 -15.06
N SER A 152 10.02 2.20 -16.28
CA SER A 152 10.05 3.10 -17.45
C SER A 152 8.82 4.00 -17.58
N LEU A 153 7.76 3.74 -16.82
CA LEU A 153 6.51 4.52 -16.88
C LEU A 153 6.61 5.84 -16.11
N TRP A 154 7.51 5.92 -15.13
CA TRP A 154 7.60 7.08 -14.26
C TRP A 154 8.36 8.23 -14.93
N ILE A 155 7.85 9.45 -14.75
CA ILE A 155 8.56 10.64 -15.21
C ILE A 155 9.61 10.99 -14.15
N GLU A 156 10.83 11.31 -14.59
CA GLU A 156 11.84 11.91 -13.70
C GLU A 156 11.29 13.20 -13.11
N ASP A 157 11.28 13.30 -11.78
CA ASP A 157 10.88 14.53 -11.14
C ASP A 157 11.88 15.63 -11.52
N GLY A 158 11.39 16.69 -12.14
CA GLY A 158 12.23 17.83 -12.50
C GLY A 158 12.90 18.36 -11.24
N GLY A 159 14.22 18.17 -11.14
CA GLY A 159 14.99 18.67 -10.01
C GLY A 159 14.80 20.17 -9.88
N ILE A 160 14.24 20.62 -8.76
CA ILE A 160 14.31 22.03 -8.36
C ILE A 160 15.15 22.13 -7.10
N ALA A 161 16.36 22.63 -7.33
CA ALA A 161 17.21 23.46 -6.48
C ALA A 161 17.85 22.83 -5.24
N GLY A 162 19.12 22.46 -5.42
CA GLY A 162 20.15 22.44 -4.39
C GLY A 162 21.41 23.21 -4.80
N GLU A 163 21.28 24.29 -5.59
CA GLU A 163 22.31 25.34 -5.58
C GLU A 163 22.06 26.19 -4.34
N SER A 164 22.79 25.85 -3.27
CA SER A 164 22.98 26.74 -2.12
C SER A 164 24.30 27.46 -2.35
N GLY A 165 24.24 28.80 -2.38
CA GLY A 165 25.42 29.66 -2.48
C GLY A 165 26.30 29.67 -1.23
#